data_AF-A0A2V1NZM2-F1
#
_entry.id   AF-A0A2V1NZM2-F1
#
_cell.length_a   1.000
_cell.length_b   1.000
_cell.length_c   1.000
_cell.angle_alpha   90.00
_cell.angle_beta   90.00
_cell.angle_gamma   90.00
#
_symmetry.space_group_name_H-M   'P 1'
#
loop_
_entity.id
_entity.type
_entity.pdbx_description
1 polymer ?
#
loop_
_entity_poly.entity_id
_entity_poly.type
_entity_poly.pdbx_seq_one_letter_code
_entity_poly.pdbx_strand_id
1 'polypeptide(L)' 'MTCSKTLAALILSAGLTAGCGIDPGRSYEACDWAEPFRPSRQDVLSDATLAQIVAHNEIGARLCGWRP' A
#
# COMPACT_ATOMS: atom_id res chain seq x y z
N MET A 1 30.08 -30.74 -6.72
CA MET A 1 30.23 -29.46 -5.99
C MET A 1 30.06 -28.21 -6.87
N THR A 2 30.03 -28.31 -8.20
CA THR A 2 29.84 -27.18 -9.13
C THR A 2 28.37 -26.77 -9.30
N CYS A 3 27.44 -27.73 -9.31
CA CYS A 3 26.00 -27.47 -9.49
C CYS A 3 25.38 -26.57 -8.41
N SER A 4 25.76 -26.74 -7.13
CA SER A 4 25.24 -25.91 -6.03
C SER A 4 25.73 -24.46 -6.07
N LYS A 5 26.95 -24.22 -6.56
CA LYS A 5 27.51 -22.87 -6.71
C LYS A 5 26.83 -22.10 -7.84
N THR A 6 26.52 -22.77 -8.95
CA THR A 6 25.76 -22.17 -10.06
C THR A 6 24.33 -21.81 -9.62
N LEU A 7 23.68 -22.67 -8.85
CA LEU A 7 22.33 -22.39 -8.32
C LEU A 7 22.33 -21.19 -7.37
N ALA A 8 23.29 -21.12 -6.45
CA ALA A 8 23.43 -19.98 -5.53
C ALA A 8 23.69 -18.66 -6.28
N ALA A 9 24.53 -18.69 -7.32
CA ALA A 9 24.78 -17.51 -8.15
C ALA A 9 23.51 -17.02 -8.86
N LEU A 10 22.72 -17.93 -9.44
CA LEU A 10 21.47 -17.58 -10.11
C LEU A 10 20.42 -16.98 -9.16
N ILE A 11 20.28 -17.54 -7.95
CA ILE A 11 19.38 -17.00 -6.92
C ILE A 11 19.82 -15.59 -6.51
N LEU A 12 21.12 -15.40 -6.29
CA LEU A 12 21.67 -14.11 -5.89
C LEU A 12 21.49 -13.05 -6.99
N SER A 13 21.73 -13.42 -8.25
CA SER A 13 21.50 -12.53 -9.40
C SER A 13 20.03 -12.11 -9.53
N ALA A 14 19.09 -13.04 -9.36
CA ALA A 14 17.65 -12.74 -9.41
C ALA A 14 17.19 -11.85 -8.24
N GLY A 15 17.74 -12.06 -7.03
CA GLY A 15 17.42 -11.22 -5.87
C GLY A 15 17.91 -9.78 -6.02
N LEU A 16 19.11 -9.58 -6.59
CA LEU A 16 19.71 -8.26 -6.79
C LEU A 16 18.97 -7.40 -7.83
N THR A 17 18.30 -8.02 -8.82
CA THR A 17 17.57 -7.28 -9.87
C THR A 17 16.12 -7.00 -9.52
N ALA A 18 15.55 -7.62 -8.46
CA ALA A 18 14.17 -7.41 -8.04
C ALA A 18 13.87 -5.95 -7.61
N GLY A 19 14.89 -5.16 -7.26
CA GLY A 19 14.75 -3.75 -6.87
C GLY A 19 14.78 -2.74 -8.02
N CYS A 20 15.23 -3.10 -9.23
CA CYS A 20 15.41 -2.15 -10.33
C CYS A 20 14.10 -1.64 -10.97
N GLY A 21 12.94 -2.19 -10.59
CA GLY A 21 11.63 -1.74 -11.06
C GLY A 21 10.89 -0.80 -10.10
N ILE A 22 11.47 -0.50 -8.93
CA ILE A 22 10.86 0.40 -7.96
C ILE A 22 11.16 1.83 -8.39
N ASP A 23 10.17 2.51 -8.97
CA ASP A 23 10.21 3.95 -9.19
C ASP A 23 9.99 4.68 -7.85
N PRO A 24 11.00 5.36 -7.28
CA PRO A 24 10.84 6.09 -6.03
C PRO A 24 9.81 7.22 -6.11
N GLY A 25 9.51 7.73 -7.31
CA GLY A 25 8.41 8.69 -7.53
C GLY A 25 7.04 8.06 -7.32
N ARG A 26 6.86 6.79 -7.69
CA ARG A 26 5.62 6.03 -7.47
C ARG A 26 5.41 5.65 -6.00
N SER A 27 6.46 5.71 -5.18
CA SER A 27 6.35 5.54 -3.72
C SER A 27 5.68 6.73 -3.04
N TYR A 28 5.74 7.95 -3.62
CA TYR A 28 5.01 9.11 -3.10
C TYR A 28 3.50 8.94 -3.25
N GLU A 29 3.04 8.36 -4.36
CA GLU A 29 1.64 7.97 -4.55
C GLU A 29 1.16 7.03 -3.43
N ALA A 30 2.08 6.28 -2.82
CA ALA A 30 1.75 5.41 -1.70
C ALA A 30 1.31 6.18 -0.45
N CYS A 31 1.88 7.38 -0.24
CA CYS A 31 1.47 8.27 0.83
C CYS A 31 0.08 8.84 0.58
N ASP A 32 -0.28 9.09 -0.69
CA ASP A 32 -1.56 9.70 -1.06
C ASP A 32 -2.73 8.73 -0.86
N TRP A 33 -2.61 7.46 -1.30
CA TRP A 33 -3.69 6.49 -1.07
C TRP A 33 -3.78 6.02 0.39
N ALA A 34 -2.68 6.10 1.14
CA ALA A 34 -2.63 5.74 2.56
C ALA A 34 -2.85 6.94 3.49
N GLU A 35 -3.17 8.13 2.96
CA GLU A 35 -3.35 9.32 3.78
C GLU A 35 -4.57 9.14 4.71
N PRO A 36 -4.40 9.35 6.03
CA PRO A 36 -5.52 9.27 6.96
C PRO A 36 -6.57 10.36 6.67
N PHE A 37 -7.84 9.99 6.79
CA PHE A 37 -8.95 10.93 6.82
C PHE A 37 -8.80 11.90 8.03
N ARG A 38 -8.81 13.23 7.76
CA ARG A 38 -8.65 14.30 8.77
C ARG A 38 -9.75 15.36 8.63
N PRO A 39 -10.95 15.15 9.20
CA PRO A 39 -11.99 16.17 9.19
C PRO A 39 -11.57 17.39 10.00
N SER A 40 -12.07 18.56 9.62
CA SER A 40 -11.82 19.79 10.38
C SER A 40 -12.43 19.70 11.77
N ARG A 41 -11.88 20.45 12.74
CA ARG A 41 -12.42 20.48 14.11
C ARG A 41 -13.83 21.04 14.19
N GLN A 42 -14.25 21.80 13.18
CA GLN A 42 -15.56 22.41 13.08
C GLN A 42 -16.55 21.54 12.30
N ASP A 43 -16.08 20.48 11.66
CA ASP A 43 -16.94 19.58 10.91
C ASP A 43 -17.75 18.71 11.87
N VAL A 44 -19.05 18.98 11.95
CA VAL A 44 -20.00 18.16 12.70
C VAL A 44 -20.64 17.18 11.72
N LEU A 45 -19.80 16.27 11.18
CA LEU A 45 -20.21 15.23 10.24
C LEU A 45 -21.00 15.78 9.05
N SER A 46 -20.39 16.67 8.27
CA SER A 46 -20.99 17.14 7.03
C SER A 46 -21.24 15.99 6.06
N ASP A 47 -22.13 16.17 5.09
CA ASP A 47 -22.44 15.13 4.10
C ASP A 47 -21.19 14.64 3.35
N ALA A 48 -20.23 15.53 3.08
CA ALA A 48 -18.97 15.20 2.45
C ALA A 48 -18.10 14.29 3.34
N THR A 49 -17.96 14.66 4.61
CA THR A 49 -17.27 13.83 5.61
C THR A 49 -17.95 12.46 5.77
N LEU A 50 -19.27 12.44 5.85
CA LEU A 50 -20.04 11.20 5.98
C LEU A 50 -19.77 10.26 4.80
N ALA A 51 -19.80 10.79 3.57
CA ALA A 51 -19.51 10.01 2.36
C ALA A 51 -18.10 9.41 2.37
N GLN A 52 -17.10 10.17 2.84
CA GLN A 52 -15.72 9.67 2.97
C GLN A 52 -15.62 8.52 3.99
N ILE A 53 -16.28 8.66 5.15
CA ILE A 53 -16.28 7.62 6.20
C ILE A 53 -16.95 6.35 5.68
N VAL A 54 -18.13 6.46 5.06
CA VAL A 54 -18.85 5.30 4.51
C VAL A 54 -18.00 4.57 3.47
N ALA A 55 -17.42 5.31 2.51
CA ALA A 55 -16.58 4.71 1.48
C ALA A 55 -15.35 3.98 2.06
N HIS A 56 -14.67 4.59 3.04
CA HIS A 56 -13.54 3.96 3.72
C HIS A 56 -13.99 2.66 4.42
N ASN A 57 -15.15 2.70 5.08
CA ASN A 57 -15.67 1.57 5.83
C ASN A 57 -16.08 0.39 4.94
N GLU A 58 -16.70 0.67 3.80
CA GLU A 58 -17.13 -0.37 2.85
C GLU A 58 -15.91 -1.07 2.22
N ILE A 59 -14.89 -0.30 1.83
CA ILE A 59 -13.64 -0.85 1.29
C ILE A 59 -12.91 -1.68 2.34
N GLY A 60 -12.80 -1.18 3.58
CA GLY A 60 -12.17 -1.89 4.70
C GLY A 60 -12.86 -3.22 5.01
N ALA A 61 -14.19 -3.25 4.96
CA ALA A 61 -14.95 -4.49 5.17
C ALA A 61 -14.69 -5.50 4.04
N ARG A 62 -14.69 -5.02 2.79
CA ARG A 62 -14.51 -5.86 1.60
C ARG A 62 -13.10 -6.42 1.45
N LEU A 63 -12.07 -5.60 1.65
CA LEU A 63 -10.68 -5.96 1.36
C LEU A 63 -9.92 -6.46 2.58
N CYS A 64 -10.25 -5.94 3.77
CA CYS A 64 -9.47 -6.17 4.99
C CYS A 64 -10.24 -6.99 6.06
N GLY A 65 -11.53 -7.27 5.84
CA GLY A 65 -12.36 -8.01 6.82
C GLY A 65 -12.62 -7.22 8.10
N TRP A 66 -12.53 -5.90 8.04
CA TRP A 66 -12.70 -5.04 9.20
C TRP A 66 -14.16 -5.07 9.70
N ARG A 67 -14.43 -4.55 10.90
CA ARG A 67 -15.80 -4.35 11.42
C ARG A 67 -15.95 -2.89 11.83
N PRO A 68 -16.77 -2.09 11.11
CA PRO A 68 -17.00 -0.68 11.42
C PRO A 68 -17.52 -0.45 12.85
#